data_AF-A0A1F8LNY3-F1
#
_entry.id   AF-A0A1F8LNY3-F1
#
_cell.length_a   1.000
_cell.length_b   1.000
_cell.length_c   1.000
_cell.angle_alpha   90.00
_cell.angle_beta   90.00
_cell.angle_gamma   90.00
#
_symmetry.space_group_name_H-M   'P 1'
#
loop_
_entity.id
_entity.type
_entity.pdbx_description
1 polymer ?
#
loop_
_entity_poly.entity_id
_entity_poly.type
_entity_poly.pdbx_seq_one_letter_code
_entity_poly.pdbx_strand_id
1 'polypeptide(L)'
;MRRTLAHVTLVALLVVGCAVAASPTPPAGGSPSPPAATPSPRPSESVGPSPSPTPQPAGVVARIDLPGQDVPGPVVAATALAFDSLWLEPAARLDPFLLRIDLATNRVAATIPLGVGGAIALGERAIWLGGTTLELIDPDSGRVVARLALDVGGPIAAGLGAVWVPGSDGRLRRVDPARMKVVAAWPVPGHPVVACDALWVIDSGGEPGTVAKRLDPATGRELARFSDANGGARWIAAAAGSCWTLLGSQDEENRPPTAWIARVDPEGNLERSPALHARVRLLGDTFWTWTYRGLIQRIDPLTGEPIGPAWRLPPEATPGGGWTLIAGGGSAWLVTRRQLLRLDIPTGG
;
A
#
# COMPACT_ATOMS: atom_id res chain seq x y z
N MET A 1 -7.00 5.47 42.50
CA MET A 1 -7.00 4.07 42.99
C MET A 1 -8.19 3.35 42.36
N ARG A 2 -7.92 2.29 41.56
CA ARG A 2 -8.75 1.09 41.30
C ARG A 2 -10.22 1.26 40.84
N ARG A 3 -10.80 0.40 40.00
CA ARG A 3 -10.39 -0.61 39.00
C ARG A 3 -11.74 -1.08 38.42
N THR A 4 -11.74 -1.34 37.13
CA THR A 4 -12.75 -2.07 36.34
C THR A 4 -13.15 -3.39 37.00
N LEU A 5 -14.41 -3.81 36.84
CA LEU A 5 -14.84 -5.19 37.02
C LEU A 5 -15.74 -5.63 35.86
N ALA A 6 -15.34 -6.76 35.29
CA ALA A 6 -15.89 -7.44 34.14
C ALA A 6 -17.29 -8.01 34.39
N HIS A 7 -18.08 -8.17 33.33
CA HIS A 7 -19.15 -9.17 33.28
C HIS A 7 -18.87 -10.14 32.14
N VAL A 8 -18.49 -11.36 32.56
CA VAL A 8 -18.51 -12.58 31.77
C VAL A 8 -19.96 -13.07 31.77
N THR A 9 -20.50 -13.45 30.62
CA THR A 9 -21.71 -14.28 30.58
C THR A 9 -21.54 -15.38 29.54
N LEU A 10 -21.45 -16.59 30.09
CA LEU A 10 -21.41 -17.89 29.43
C LEU A 10 -22.86 -18.30 29.10
N VAL A 11 -23.13 -18.78 27.88
CA VAL A 11 -24.34 -19.58 27.60
C VAL A 11 -23.92 -20.80 26.77
N ALA A 12 -24.29 -21.98 27.26
CA ALA A 12 -23.96 -23.28 26.73
C ALA A 12 -25.11 -23.89 25.90
N LEU A 13 -24.68 -24.68 24.91
CA LEU A 13 -25.28 -25.82 24.20
C LEU A 13 -26.81 -26.00 24.10
N LEU A 14 -27.23 -26.32 22.87
CA LEU A 14 -28.32 -27.27 22.63
C LEU A 14 -27.91 -28.26 21.53
N VAL A 15 -27.97 -29.55 21.90
CA VAL A 15 -27.70 -30.74 21.08
C VAL A 15 -28.96 -31.10 20.30
N VAL A 16 -28.83 -31.42 19.02
CA VAL A 16 -29.81 -32.24 18.29
C VAL A 16 -29.05 -33.28 17.48
N GLY A 17 -29.28 -34.55 17.81
CA GLY A 17 -28.79 -35.70 17.05
C GLY A 17 -29.77 -36.12 15.96
N CYS A 18 -29.25 -36.78 14.93
CA CYS A 18 -30.06 -37.63 14.06
C CYS A 18 -29.25 -38.88 13.69
N ALA A 19 -29.95 -40.02 13.76
CA ALA A 19 -29.42 -41.36 13.73
C ALA A 19 -28.93 -41.81 12.34
N VAL A 20 -27.90 -42.64 12.34
CA VAL A 20 -27.39 -43.36 11.16
C VAL A 20 -28.24 -44.63 10.98
N ALA A 21 -28.96 -44.72 9.87
CA ALA A 21 -29.66 -45.95 9.46
C ALA A 21 -28.72 -46.80 8.58
N ALA A 22 -28.55 -48.06 8.98
CA ALA A 22 -27.79 -49.07 8.23
C ALA A 22 -28.63 -49.66 7.09
N SER A 23 -28.03 -49.78 5.91
CA SER A 23 -28.66 -50.39 4.72
C SER A 23 -28.49 -51.92 4.74
N PRO A 24 -29.51 -52.71 4.38
CA PRO A 24 -29.39 -54.17 4.24
C PRO A 24 -28.80 -54.58 2.88
N THR A 25 -27.97 -55.61 2.91
CA THR A 25 -27.36 -56.28 1.75
C THR A 25 -28.39 -57.15 0.99
N PRO A 26 -28.51 -57.07 -0.34
CA PRO A 26 -29.24 -58.06 -1.14
C PRO A 26 -28.30 -59.12 -1.77
N PRO A 27 -28.81 -60.33 -2.09
CA PRO A 27 -28.02 -61.49 -2.47
C PRO A 27 -27.66 -61.53 -3.97
N ALA A 28 -26.62 -62.31 -4.27
CA ALA A 28 -26.09 -62.59 -5.60
C ALA A 28 -27.07 -63.42 -6.44
N GLY A 29 -27.26 -63.02 -7.71
CA GLY A 29 -27.99 -63.81 -8.69
C GLY A 29 -27.99 -63.20 -10.10
N GLY A 30 -27.36 -63.91 -11.03
CA GLY A 30 -27.73 -63.99 -12.46
C GLY A 30 -27.47 -62.77 -13.35
N SER A 31 -26.48 -62.87 -14.24
CA SER A 31 -26.28 -61.98 -15.39
C SER A 31 -27.41 -62.07 -16.43
N PRO A 32 -27.95 -60.94 -16.88
CA PRO A 32 -28.56 -60.80 -18.20
C PRO A 32 -27.73 -59.87 -19.11
N SER A 33 -27.69 -60.21 -20.41
CA SER A 33 -27.00 -59.47 -21.47
C SER A 33 -27.44 -57.99 -21.59
N PRO A 34 -26.56 -57.07 -22.04
CA PRO A 34 -26.86 -55.65 -22.06
C PRO A 34 -27.89 -55.27 -23.15
N PRO A 35 -28.88 -54.42 -22.84
CA PRO A 35 -29.73 -53.78 -23.85
C PRO A 35 -29.00 -52.63 -24.57
N ALA A 36 -29.49 -52.31 -25.76
CA ALA A 36 -28.92 -51.35 -26.70
C ALA A 36 -28.65 -49.95 -26.11
N ALA A 37 -27.56 -49.34 -26.54
CA ALA A 37 -27.09 -48.02 -26.10
C ALA A 37 -28.13 -46.92 -26.31
N THR A 38 -28.46 -46.22 -25.22
CA THR A 38 -29.23 -44.97 -25.23
C THR A 38 -28.32 -43.82 -25.68
N PRO A 39 -28.76 -42.91 -26.57
CA PRO A 39 -27.94 -41.76 -26.97
C PRO A 39 -27.62 -40.87 -25.76
N SER A 40 -26.35 -40.53 -25.58
CA SER A 40 -25.86 -39.70 -24.48
C SER A 40 -26.55 -38.32 -24.44
N PRO A 41 -26.85 -37.77 -23.24
CA PRO A 41 -27.35 -36.40 -23.14
C PRO A 41 -26.30 -35.42 -23.70
N ARG A 42 -26.78 -34.46 -24.49
CA ARG A 42 -25.99 -33.36 -25.04
C ARG A 42 -25.26 -32.65 -23.88
N PRO A 43 -23.97 -32.26 -24.02
CA PRO A 43 -23.27 -31.56 -22.95
C PRO A 43 -24.05 -30.30 -22.60
N SER A 44 -24.39 -30.14 -21.32
CA SER A 44 -24.87 -28.87 -20.78
C SER A 44 -23.90 -27.78 -21.25
N GLU A 45 -24.44 -26.74 -21.89
CA GLU A 45 -23.67 -25.56 -22.25
C GLU A 45 -22.96 -25.08 -20.99
N SER A 46 -21.63 -25.25 -20.98
CA SER A 46 -20.76 -24.58 -20.03
C SER A 46 -21.10 -23.10 -20.14
N VAL A 47 -21.68 -22.52 -19.09
CA VAL A 47 -21.80 -21.08 -18.96
C VAL A 47 -20.37 -20.56 -19.04
N GLY A 48 -19.99 -20.04 -20.21
CA GLY A 48 -18.66 -19.49 -20.43
C GLY A 48 -18.35 -18.42 -19.38
N PRO A 49 -17.07 -18.14 -19.11
CA PRO A 49 -16.71 -17.05 -18.20
C PRO A 49 -17.47 -15.80 -18.64
N SER A 50 -18.17 -15.15 -17.71
CA SER A 50 -18.85 -13.88 -17.98
C SER A 50 -17.89 -12.96 -18.73
N PRO A 51 -18.29 -12.33 -19.85
CA PRO A 51 -17.41 -11.48 -20.60
C PRO A 51 -16.86 -10.41 -19.66
N SER A 52 -15.53 -10.32 -19.57
CA SER A 52 -14.89 -9.28 -18.77
C SER A 52 -15.41 -7.92 -19.24
N PRO A 53 -15.84 -7.03 -18.33
CA PRO A 53 -16.43 -5.75 -18.72
C PRO A 53 -15.46 -5.02 -19.65
N THR A 54 -15.99 -4.48 -20.75
CA THR A 54 -15.18 -3.73 -21.71
C THR A 54 -14.58 -2.51 -20.99
N PRO A 55 -13.24 -2.33 -21.01
CA PRO A 55 -12.63 -1.21 -20.30
C PRO A 55 -13.09 0.13 -20.86
N GLN A 56 -13.53 1.03 -19.98
CA GLN A 56 -13.92 2.39 -20.35
C GLN A 56 -12.71 3.33 -20.34
N PRO A 57 -12.63 4.33 -21.22
CA PRO A 57 -11.55 5.31 -21.20
C PRO A 57 -11.63 6.19 -19.95
N ALA A 58 -10.50 6.40 -19.28
CA ALA A 58 -10.39 7.36 -18.19
C ALA A 58 -10.32 8.79 -18.75
N GLY A 59 -11.28 9.63 -18.39
CA GLY A 59 -11.32 11.05 -18.73
C GLY A 59 -10.29 11.84 -17.92
N VAL A 60 -9.65 12.80 -18.57
CA VAL A 60 -8.75 13.76 -17.90
C VAL A 60 -9.55 14.99 -17.51
N VAL A 61 -9.78 15.15 -16.20
CA VAL A 61 -10.56 16.25 -15.60
C VAL A 61 -9.71 17.52 -15.48
N ALA A 62 -8.42 17.37 -15.17
CA ALA A 62 -7.49 18.48 -15.04
C ALA A 62 -6.09 18.08 -15.50
N ARG A 63 -5.34 19.05 -16.03
CA ARG A 63 -3.94 18.92 -16.40
C ARG A 63 -3.13 20.00 -15.70
N ILE A 64 -2.03 19.59 -15.07
CA ILE A 64 -1.07 20.49 -14.44
C ILE A 64 0.30 20.15 -14.99
N ASP A 65 0.94 21.12 -15.63
CA ASP A 65 2.32 20.95 -16.10
C ASP A 65 3.28 21.06 -14.90
N LEU A 66 4.18 20.10 -14.78
CA LEU A 66 5.19 20.04 -13.74
C LEU A 66 6.42 20.83 -14.20
N PRO A 67 6.93 21.77 -13.37
CA PRO A 67 8.13 22.52 -13.71
C PRO A 67 9.39 21.62 -13.67
N GLY A 68 10.45 21.99 -14.40
CA GLY A 68 11.77 21.33 -14.36
C GLY A 68 12.18 20.62 -15.66
N GLN A 69 13.48 20.33 -15.79
CA GLN A 69 14.05 19.56 -16.91
C GLN A 69 13.92 18.06 -16.64
N ASP A 70 13.61 17.26 -17.66
CA ASP A 70 13.51 15.80 -17.54
C ASP A 70 14.87 15.16 -17.32
N VAL A 71 14.96 14.24 -16.35
CA VAL A 71 16.11 13.35 -16.18
C VAL A 71 15.61 11.89 -16.18
N PRO A 72 16.36 10.93 -16.75
CA PRO A 72 16.01 9.51 -16.64
C PRO A 72 15.91 9.06 -15.17
N GLY A 73 14.80 8.43 -14.79
CA GLY A 73 14.59 7.94 -13.42
C GLY A 73 13.11 7.70 -13.07
N PRO A 74 12.81 7.31 -11.82
CA PRO A 74 11.45 7.27 -11.31
C PRO A 74 10.83 8.66 -11.39
N VAL A 75 9.50 8.71 -11.50
CA VAL A 75 8.77 9.96 -11.76
C VAL A 75 8.41 10.70 -10.49
N VAL A 76 8.30 9.96 -9.39
CA VAL A 76 7.98 10.51 -8.08
C VAL A 76 8.79 9.77 -7.02
N ALA A 77 9.44 10.51 -6.12
CA ALA A 77 10.21 9.98 -5.00
C ALA A 77 9.31 9.78 -3.78
N ALA A 78 8.39 10.71 -3.52
CA ALA A 78 7.42 10.63 -2.44
C ALA A 78 6.10 11.33 -2.81
N THR A 79 4.99 10.79 -2.30
CA THR A 79 3.65 11.39 -2.40
C THR A 79 2.93 11.29 -1.08
N ALA A 80 2.19 12.33 -0.71
CA ALA A 80 1.34 12.26 0.46
C ALA A 80 0.17 13.23 0.38
N LEU A 81 -0.95 12.83 0.99
CA LEU A 81 -2.11 13.70 1.20
C LEU A 81 -2.06 14.24 2.63
N ALA A 82 -2.01 15.55 2.77
CA ALA A 82 -2.09 16.23 4.05
C ALA A 82 -2.49 17.69 3.83
N PHE A 83 -3.11 18.31 4.84
CA PHE A 83 -3.46 19.75 4.80
C PHE A 83 -4.31 20.11 3.58
N ASP A 84 -5.31 19.26 3.27
CA ASP A 84 -6.20 19.38 2.10
C ASP A 84 -5.47 19.51 0.75
N SER A 85 -4.22 19.09 0.72
CA SER A 85 -3.31 19.24 -0.41
C SER A 85 -2.67 17.90 -0.74
N LEU A 86 -2.36 17.74 -2.02
CA LEU A 86 -1.48 16.69 -2.48
C LEU A 86 -0.04 17.22 -2.51
N TRP A 87 0.85 16.53 -1.82
CA TRP A 87 2.27 16.82 -1.78
C TRP A 87 3.01 15.84 -2.68
N LEU A 88 3.78 16.36 -3.63
CA LEU A 88 4.57 15.57 -4.57
C LEU A 88 6.03 16.00 -4.53
N GLU A 89 6.92 15.01 -4.40
CA GLU A 89 8.34 15.17 -4.67
C GLU A 89 8.65 14.51 -6.03
N PRO A 90 8.73 15.29 -7.12
CA PRO A 90 9.12 14.74 -8.41
C PRO A 90 10.53 14.16 -8.32
N ALA A 91 10.69 12.89 -8.69
CA ALA A 91 11.99 12.26 -8.70
C ALA A 91 12.81 12.72 -9.92
N ALA A 92 14.13 12.50 -9.85
CA ALA A 92 15.08 12.76 -10.94
C ALA A 92 15.12 14.24 -11.38
N ARG A 93 15.41 15.14 -10.43
CA ARG A 93 15.67 16.57 -10.69
C ARG A 93 17.02 16.94 -10.08
N LEU A 94 17.80 17.76 -10.79
CA LEU A 94 19.08 18.28 -10.27
C LEU A 94 18.86 19.21 -9.05
N ASP A 95 17.72 19.91 -9.03
CA ASP A 95 17.25 20.73 -7.92
C ASP A 95 15.97 20.08 -7.36
N PRO A 96 16.03 19.35 -6.23
CA PRO A 96 14.84 18.72 -5.66
C PRO A 96 13.89 19.79 -5.12
N PHE A 97 12.59 19.55 -5.27
CA PHE A 97 11.56 20.43 -4.72
C PHE A 97 10.31 19.64 -4.38
N LEU A 98 9.52 20.19 -3.46
CA LEU A 98 8.22 19.68 -3.08
C LEU A 98 7.12 20.56 -3.67
N LEU A 99 6.18 19.95 -4.38
CA LEU A 99 4.99 20.62 -4.88
C LEU A 99 3.83 20.42 -3.90
N ARG A 100 3.15 21.52 -3.59
CA ARG A 100 1.83 21.51 -2.96
C ARG A 100 0.78 21.72 -4.05
N ILE A 101 -0.11 20.77 -4.23
CA ILE A 101 -1.24 20.86 -5.16
C ILE A 101 -2.52 21.04 -4.37
N ASP A 102 -3.24 22.11 -4.68
CA ASP A 102 -4.58 22.35 -4.17
C ASP A 102 -5.57 21.47 -4.95
N LEU A 103 -6.25 20.59 -4.21
CA LEU A 103 -7.16 19.58 -4.78
C LEU A 103 -8.52 20.15 -5.20
N ALA A 104 -8.91 21.31 -4.68
CA ALA A 104 -10.15 21.98 -5.03
C ALA A 104 -10.03 22.73 -6.36
N THR A 105 -8.89 23.38 -6.59
CA THR A 105 -8.61 24.20 -7.77
C THR A 105 -7.80 23.48 -8.85
N ASN A 106 -7.22 22.31 -8.52
CA ASN A 106 -6.28 21.56 -9.37
C ASN A 106 -5.12 22.43 -9.85
N ARG A 107 -4.48 23.15 -8.92
CA ARG A 107 -3.34 24.04 -9.22
C ARG A 107 -2.18 23.80 -8.27
N VAL A 108 -0.97 24.10 -8.75
CA VAL A 108 0.20 24.20 -7.87
C VAL A 108 0.00 25.41 -6.96
N ALA A 109 -0.21 25.14 -5.67
CA ALA A 109 -0.33 26.14 -4.63
C ALA A 109 1.04 26.66 -4.17
N ALA A 110 2.04 25.78 -4.14
CA ALA A 110 3.41 26.15 -3.78
C ALA A 110 4.45 25.22 -4.43
N THR A 111 5.63 25.77 -4.68
CA THR A 111 6.85 25.04 -5.02
C THR A 111 7.89 25.36 -3.96
N ILE A 112 8.32 24.35 -3.22
CA ILE A 112 9.25 24.49 -2.10
C ILE A 112 10.59 23.87 -2.51
N PRO A 113 11.65 24.66 -2.68
CA PRO A 113 12.98 24.12 -2.93
C PRO A 113 13.39 23.22 -1.76
N LEU A 114 13.73 21.97 -2.06
CA LEU A 114 14.37 21.09 -1.10
C LEU A 114 15.88 21.32 -1.22
N GLY A 115 16.58 21.34 -0.09
CA GLY A 115 18.05 21.33 -0.09
C GLY A 115 18.59 20.00 -0.63
N VAL A 116 19.89 19.76 -0.46
CA VAL A 116 20.50 18.48 -0.81
C VAL A 116 20.11 17.41 0.24
N GLY A 117 19.16 16.52 -0.11
CA GLY A 117 18.71 15.37 0.68
C GLY A 117 17.18 15.25 0.70
N GLY A 118 16.53 14.08 0.64
CA GLY A 118 16.98 12.67 0.66
C GLY A 118 15.87 11.75 1.20
N ALA A 119 15.08 12.24 2.16
CA ALA A 119 13.88 11.56 2.67
C ALA A 119 12.82 12.57 3.16
N ILE A 120 11.54 12.31 2.88
CA ILE A 120 10.42 13.17 3.30
C ILE A 120 9.45 12.37 4.17
N ALA A 121 8.98 12.98 5.27
CA ALA A 121 7.85 12.48 6.03
C ALA A 121 6.85 13.60 6.33
N LEU A 122 5.56 13.28 6.26
CA LEU A 122 4.51 14.20 6.69
C LEU A 122 4.07 13.85 8.11
N GLY A 123 4.14 14.83 9.00
CA GLY A 123 3.53 14.76 10.33
C GLY A 123 2.18 15.46 10.37
N GLU A 124 1.51 15.42 11.52
CA GLU A 124 0.16 15.97 11.71
C GLU A 124 0.01 17.47 11.39
N ARG A 125 1.10 18.25 11.45
CA ARG A 125 1.11 19.71 11.24
C ARG A 125 2.36 20.24 10.54
N ALA A 126 3.15 19.35 9.96
CA ALA A 126 4.51 19.66 9.55
C ALA A 126 5.02 18.74 8.45
N ILE A 127 5.93 19.26 7.64
CA ILE A 127 6.71 18.47 6.69
C ILE A 127 8.12 18.30 7.27
N TRP A 128 8.62 17.07 7.26
CA TRP A 128 9.97 16.73 7.68
C TRP A 128 10.82 16.40 6.47
N LEU A 129 12.00 16.99 6.42
CA LEU A 129 13.02 16.70 5.42
C LEU A 129 14.26 16.14 6.11
N GLY A 130 14.71 14.98 5.63
CA GLY A 130 15.91 14.32 6.10
C GLY A 130 17.02 14.35 5.06
N GLY A 131 18.23 14.71 5.50
CA GLY A 131 19.46 14.68 4.72
C GLY A 131 20.67 14.79 5.63
N THR A 132 21.53 15.78 5.41
CA THR A 132 22.62 16.10 6.36
C THR A 132 22.12 16.68 7.69
N THR A 133 20.88 17.18 7.70
CA THR A 133 20.15 17.59 8.88
C THR A 133 18.72 17.09 8.81
N LEU A 134 18.03 17.09 9.95
CA LEU A 134 16.58 16.95 10.00
C LEU A 134 15.95 18.35 10.06
N GLU A 135 15.15 18.67 9.05
CA GLU A 135 14.51 19.98 8.91
C GLU A 135 12.99 19.89 9.09
N LEU A 136 12.45 20.89 9.76
CA LEU A 136 11.02 21.09 9.95
C LEU A 136 10.55 22.21 9.03
N ILE A 137 9.64 21.89 8.11
CA ILE A 137 9.08 22.82 7.14
C ILE A 137 7.63 23.11 7.51
N ASP A 138 7.31 24.41 7.58
CA ASP A 138 5.95 24.92 7.71
C ASP A 138 5.20 24.72 6.39
N PRO A 139 4.07 23.99 6.37
CA PRO A 139 3.37 23.62 5.13
C PRO A 139 2.65 24.80 4.46
N ASP A 140 2.40 25.91 5.17
CA ASP A 140 1.68 27.06 4.62
C ASP A 140 2.63 28.04 3.93
N SER A 141 3.77 28.29 4.56
CA SER A 141 4.80 29.21 4.05
C SER A 141 5.87 28.51 3.22
N GLY A 142 6.02 27.18 3.35
CA GLY A 142 7.09 26.40 2.75
C GLY A 142 8.47 26.68 3.33
N ARG A 143 8.55 27.38 4.47
CA ARG A 143 9.82 27.78 5.09
C ARG A 143 10.30 26.74 6.08
N VAL A 144 11.61 26.54 6.14
CA VAL A 144 12.24 25.79 7.21
C VAL A 144 12.13 26.61 8.51
N VAL A 145 11.39 26.11 9.49
CA VAL A 145 11.15 26.76 10.78
C VAL A 145 12.05 26.21 11.90
N ALA A 146 12.61 25.01 11.71
CA ALA A 146 13.62 24.48 12.62
C ALA A 146 14.55 23.49 11.92
N ARG A 147 15.76 23.34 12.46
CA ARG A 147 16.77 22.38 11.99
C ARG A 147 17.42 21.68 13.17
N LEU A 148 17.66 20.39 13.03
CA LEU A 148 18.42 19.58 13.97
C LEU A 148 19.58 18.92 13.22
N ALA A 149 20.81 19.18 13.67
CA ALA A 149 21.98 18.47 13.18
C ALA A 149 21.87 17.00 13.59
N LEU A 150 21.48 16.17 12.62
CA LEU A 150 21.22 14.75 12.82
C LEU A 150 21.52 14.04 11.51
N ASP A 151 22.33 13.00 11.60
CA ASP A 151 22.59 12.08 10.51
C ASP A 151 21.29 11.33 10.13
N VAL A 152 20.89 11.42 8.86
CA VAL A 152 19.73 10.70 8.32
C VAL A 152 20.22 9.68 7.32
N GLY A 153 20.22 8.41 7.74
CA GLY A 153 20.75 7.29 6.96
C GLY A 153 19.75 6.62 6.02
N GLY A 154 18.51 7.13 5.93
CA GLY A 154 17.47 6.52 5.11
C GLY A 154 16.09 7.19 5.26
N PRO A 155 15.02 6.53 4.78
CA PRO A 155 13.65 7.02 4.87
C PRO A 155 13.26 7.37 6.31
N ILE A 156 12.56 8.48 6.50
CA ILE A 156 12.04 8.91 7.81
C ILE A 156 10.53 8.68 7.88
N ALA A 157 9.99 8.59 9.10
CA ALA A 157 8.55 8.53 9.32
C ALA A 157 8.13 9.49 10.43
N ALA A 158 6.95 10.09 10.32
CA ALA A 158 6.37 10.93 11.36
C ALA A 158 5.02 10.36 11.81
N GLY A 159 4.74 10.47 13.10
CA GLY A 159 3.51 9.96 13.71
C GLY A 159 3.77 9.35 15.09
N LEU A 160 2.70 8.97 15.79
CA LEU A 160 2.78 8.49 17.19
C LEU A 160 3.47 9.52 18.11
N GLY A 161 3.27 10.81 17.83
CA GLY A 161 3.86 11.93 18.57
C GLY A 161 5.37 12.10 18.42
N ALA A 162 6.00 11.49 17.40
CA ALA A 162 7.44 11.59 17.18
C ALA A 162 7.81 11.60 15.69
N VAL A 163 9.08 11.89 15.42
CA VAL A 163 9.74 11.62 14.13
C VAL A 163 10.75 10.51 14.34
N TRP A 164 10.69 9.50 13.46
CA TRP A 164 11.51 8.31 13.50
C TRP A 164 12.56 8.42 12.40
N VAL A 165 13.83 8.46 12.82
CA VAL A 165 14.95 8.77 11.92
C VAL A 165 15.97 7.64 12.00
N PRO A 166 16.16 6.85 10.93
CA PRO A 166 17.25 5.88 10.89
C PRO A 166 18.57 6.62 10.68
N GLY A 167 19.60 6.21 11.41
CA GLY A 167 20.97 6.66 11.23
C GLY A 167 21.78 5.73 10.35
N SER A 168 22.84 6.26 9.73
CA SER A 168 23.85 5.44 9.04
C SER A 168 24.64 4.55 10.02
N ASP A 169 24.55 4.81 11.32
CA ASP A 169 25.05 3.96 12.41
C ASP A 169 24.15 2.75 12.73
N GLY A 170 23.08 2.53 11.96
CA GLY A 170 22.14 1.43 12.16
C GLY A 170 21.20 1.62 13.35
N ARG A 171 21.10 2.83 13.92
CA ARG A 171 20.19 3.13 15.02
C ARG A 171 18.93 3.82 14.53
N LEU A 172 17.79 3.44 15.08
CA LEU A 172 16.55 4.21 14.96
C LEU A 172 16.50 5.25 16.07
N ARG A 173 16.41 6.53 15.70
CA ARG A 173 16.28 7.67 16.62
C ARG A 173 14.83 8.13 16.68
N ARG A 174 14.32 8.34 17.91
CA ARG A 174 13.05 9.01 18.17
C ARG A 174 13.33 10.48 18.46
N VAL A 175 12.81 11.37 17.63
CA VAL A 175 12.94 12.81 17.76
C VAL A 175 11.62 13.37 18.27
N ASP A 176 11.71 14.20 19.32
CA ASP A 176 10.60 15.01 19.80
C ASP A 176 10.44 16.22 18.86
N PRO A 177 9.29 16.32 18.15
CA PRO A 177 9.08 17.37 17.16
C PRO A 177 8.91 18.75 17.79
N ALA A 178 8.40 18.84 19.02
CA ALA A 178 8.19 20.12 19.70
C ALA A 178 9.50 20.71 20.24
N ARG A 179 10.42 19.83 20.66
CA ARG A 179 11.72 20.24 21.23
C ARG A 179 12.87 20.17 20.24
N MET A 180 12.65 19.62 19.04
CA MET A 180 13.67 19.37 18.03
C MET A 180 14.90 18.66 18.60
N LYS A 181 14.66 17.56 19.33
CA LYS A 181 15.72 16.82 20.03
C LYS A 181 15.50 15.32 19.95
N VAL A 182 16.60 14.57 19.78
CA VAL A 182 16.58 13.12 19.97
C VAL A 182 16.29 12.80 21.43
N VAL A 183 15.19 12.09 21.70
CA VAL A 183 14.75 11.68 23.04
C VAL A 183 15.02 10.21 23.33
N ALA A 184 15.22 9.39 22.29
CA ALA A 184 15.65 8.00 22.42
C ALA A 184 16.35 7.53 21.14
N ALA A 185 17.18 6.50 21.25
CA ALA A 185 17.76 5.82 20.11
C ALA A 185 18.00 4.34 20.42
N TRP A 186 17.72 3.45 19.47
CA TRP A 186 17.85 1.99 19.65
C TRP A 186 18.60 1.36 18.49
N PRO A 187 19.35 0.26 18.70
CA PRO A 187 20.05 -0.47 17.65
C PRO A 187 19.08 -1.32 16.83
N VAL A 188 18.18 -0.66 16.10
CA VAL A 188 17.20 -1.30 15.22
C VAL A 188 17.41 -0.75 13.81
N PRO A 189 18.14 -1.49 12.94
CA PRO A 189 18.35 -1.08 11.57
C PRO A 189 17.10 -1.32 10.71
N GLY A 190 16.97 -0.54 9.65
CA GLY A 190 15.88 -0.63 8.68
C GLY A 190 15.14 0.70 8.52
N HIS A 191 14.07 0.66 7.73
CA HIS A 191 13.27 1.83 7.40
C HIS A 191 12.05 1.93 8.33
N PRO A 192 11.88 3.02 9.10
CA PRO A 192 10.69 3.19 9.91
C PRO A 192 9.46 3.45 9.02
N VAL A 193 8.34 2.85 9.41
CA VAL A 193 7.01 3.09 8.84
C VAL A 193 6.04 3.29 9.99
N VAL A 194 5.30 4.39 9.97
CA VAL A 194 4.18 4.60 10.90
C VAL A 194 2.90 4.34 10.12
N ALA A 195 2.19 3.28 10.49
CA ALA A 195 0.94 2.88 9.87
C ALA A 195 0.11 2.06 10.86
N CYS A 196 -1.22 2.14 10.73
CA CYS A 196 -2.16 1.37 11.55
C CYS A 196 -1.92 1.56 13.06
N ASP A 197 -1.71 2.81 13.47
CA ASP A 197 -1.40 3.20 14.86
C ASP A 197 -0.20 2.48 15.48
N ALA A 198 0.73 1.99 14.64
CA ALA A 198 1.90 1.24 15.06
C ALA A 198 3.18 1.75 14.38
N LEU A 199 4.30 1.58 15.08
CA LEU A 199 5.64 1.77 14.53
C LEU A 199 6.14 0.43 14.00
N TRP A 200 6.45 0.40 12.72
CA TRP A 200 7.09 -0.72 12.05
C TRP A 200 8.50 -0.33 11.62
N VAL A 201 9.40 -1.29 11.57
CA VAL A 201 10.69 -1.17 10.89
C VAL A 201 10.82 -2.30 9.88
N ILE A 202 11.02 -1.92 8.62
CA ILE A 202 11.22 -2.85 7.51
C ILE A 202 12.72 -2.99 7.28
N ASP A 203 13.23 -4.21 7.42
CA ASP A 203 14.64 -4.51 7.25
C ASP A 203 15.05 -4.47 5.77
N SER A 204 16.11 -3.72 5.46
CA SER A 204 16.61 -3.52 4.09
C SER A 204 17.58 -4.62 3.63
N GLY A 205 17.79 -5.67 4.44
CA GLY A 205 18.82 -6.71 4.28
C GLY A 205 18.79 -7.61 3.02
N GLY A 206 17.95 -7.31 2.03
CA GLY A 206 17.91 -7.99 0.73
C GLY A 206 16.82 -9.07 0.59
N GLU A 207 16.32 -9.24 -0.64
CA GLU A 207 15.43 -10.35 -0.99
C GLU A 207 16.24 -11.63 -1.27
N PRO A 208 15.73 -12.82 -0.89
CA PRO A 208 14.48 -13.08 -0.18
C PRO A 208 14.65 -12.97 1.35
N GLY A 209 13.75 -12.25 2.03
CA GLY A 209 13.75 -12.23 3.50
C GLY A 209 13.50 -10.90 4.22
N THR A 210 13.01 -9.85 3.55
CA THR A 210 12.60 -8.60 4.22
C THR A 210 11.67 -8.89 5.41
N VAL A 211 12.11 -8.51 6.61
CA VAL A 211 11.35 -8.68 7.85
C VAL A 211 10.75 -7.33 8.24
N ALA A 212 9.44 -7.31 8.50
CA ALA A 212 8.79 -6.21 9.17
C ALA A 212 8.71 -6.50 10.67
N LYS A 213 9.20 -5.56 11.48
CA LYS A 213 9.23 -5.65 12.95
C LYS A 213 8.33 -4.56 13.51
N ARG A 214 7.30 -4.92 14.26
CA ARG A 214 6.49 -3.96 15.02
C ARG A 214 7.24 -3.62 16.30
N LEU A 215 7.42 -2.34 16.58
CA LEU A 215 8.13 -1.87 17.76
C LEU A 215 7.18 -1.14 18.70
N ASP A 216 7.48 -1.26 20.00
CA ASP A 216 6.97 -0.38 21.04
C ASP A 216 7.60 1.02 20.86
N PRO A 217 6.82 2.07 20.59
CA PRO A 217 7.36 3.40 20.31
C PRO A 217 8.09 4.03 21.50
N ALA A 218 7.76 3.65 22.74
CA ALA A 218 8.37 4.23 23.93
C ALA A 218 9.71 3.58 24.25
N THR A 219 9.85 2.28 23.98
CA THR A 219 10.98 1.46 24.45
C THR A 219 11.85 0.90 23.33
N GLY A 220 11.41 0.97 22.08
CA GLY A 220 12.09 0.35 20.93
C GLY A 220 12.05 -1.18 20.95
N ARG A 221 11.32 -1.79 21.90
CA ARG A 221 11.20 -3.23 22.04
C ARG A 221 10.39 -3.81 20.89
N GLU A 222 10.87 -4.88 20.29
CA GLU A 222 10.10 -5.63 19.31
C GLU A 222 8.88 -6.28 19.96
N LEU A 223 7.70 -5.99 19.40
CA LEU A 223 6.40 -6.50 19.86
C LEU A 223 5.89 -7.65 18.99
N ALA A 224 6.21 -7.62 17.70
CA ALA A 224 5.81 -8.61 16.72
C ALA A 224 6.75 -8.54 15.51
N ARG A 225 6.79 -9.61 14.72
CA ARG A 225 7.48 -9.60 13.43
C ARG A 225 6.82 -10.54 12.44
N PHE A 226 7.01 -10.25 11.17
CA PHE A 226 6.62 -11.15 10.10
C PHE A 226 7.59 -11.08 8.92
N SER A 227 7.64 -12.17 8.17
CA SER A 227 8.41 -12.33 6.93
C SER A 227 7.67 -13.29 6.01
N ASP A 228 7.94 -13.21 4.70
CA ASP A 228 7.37 -14.11 3.70
C ASP A 228 8.50 -14.74 2.86
N ALA A 229 8.40 -16.05 2.61
CA ALA A 229 9.31 -16.78 1.75
C ALA A 229 9.28 -16.28 0.29
N ASN A 230 8.17 -15.67 -0.13
CA ASN A 230 8.00 -15.16 -1.50
C ASN A 230 8.52 -13.72 -1.69
N GLY A 231 9.14 -13.11 -0.67
CA GLY A 231 9.54 -11.70 -0.67
C GLY A 231 8.70 -10.88 0.31
N GLY A 232 9.35 -10.07 1.14
CA GLY A 232 8.76 -9.51 2.36
C GLY A 232 7.98 -8.19 2.19
N ALA A 233 7.66 -7.57 3.31
CA ALA A 233 6.83 -6.36 3.39
C ALA A 233 7.47 -5.18 2.66
N ARG A 234 6.92 -4.76 1.53
CA ARG A 234 7.43 -3.59 0.79
C ARG A 234 6.92 -2.26 1.33
N TRP A 235 5.72 -2.28 1.90
CA TRP A 235 5.05 -1.15 2.53
C TRP A 235 4.00 -1.70 3.50
N ILE A 236 3.65 -0.91 4.50
CA ILE A 236 2.54 -1.20 5.42
C ILE A 236 1.63 0.02 5.42
N ALA A 237 0.34 -0.19 5.21
CA ALA A 237 -0.63 0.90 5.14
C ALA A 237 -1.96 0.50 5.78
N ALA A 238 -2.63 1.48 6.39
CA ALA A 238 -4.03 1.34 6.78
C ALA A 238 -4.90 1.54 5.53
N ALA A 239 -5.77 0.57 5.25
CA ALA A 239 -6.75 0.63 4.18
C ALA A 239 -7.95 -0.28 4.48
N ALA A 240 -9.14 0.03 3.98
CA ALA A 240 -10.37 -0.73 4.18
C ALA A 240 -10.59 -1.11 5.66
N GLY A 241 -10.31 -0.18 6.58
CA GLY A 241 -10.41 -0.38 8.03
C GLY A 241 -9.45 -1.42 8.62
N SER A 242 -8.37 -1.77 7.93
CA SER A 242 -7.42 -2.81 8.32
C SER A 242 -5.99 -2.44 7.98
N CYS A 243 -5.03 -3.22 8.49
CA CYS A 243 -3.62 -3.04 8.19
C CYS A 243 -3.17 -4.01 7.10
N TRP A 244 -2.47 -3.51 6.09
CA TRP A 244 -2.13 -4.29 4.90
C TRP A 244 -0.68 -4.11 4.50
N THR A 245 -0.14 -5.16 3.87
CA THR A 245 1.16 -5.17 3.20
C THR A 245 1.05 -5.84 1.83
N LEU A 246 1.97 -5.50 0.93
CA LEU A 246 2.18 -6.24 -0.31
C LEU A 246 3.39 -7.15 -0.17
N LEU A 247 3.24 -8.38 -0.64
CA LEU A 247 4.26 -9.42 -0.65
C LEU A 247 4.49 -9.88 -2.10
N GLY A 248 5.66 -10.47 -2.36
CA GLY A 248 6.02 -10.94 -3.71
C GLY A 248 6.82 -9.94 -4.56
N SER A 249 7.42 -10.45 -5.64
CA SER A 249 8.20 -9.66 -6.59
C SER A 249 7.30 -8.94 -7.59
N GLN A 250 7.49 -7.61 -7.68
CA GLN A 250 6.73 -6.75 -8.59
C GLN A 250 7.57 -6.24 -9.76
N ASP A 251 8.91 -6.33 -9.66
CA ASP A 251 9.84 -5.58 -10.50
C ASP A 251 10.63 -6.45 -11.49
N GLU A 252 10.35 -7.76 -11.57
CA GLU A 252 10.96 -8.64 -12.58
C GLU A 252 10.42 -8.31 -13.98
N GLU A 253 11.23 -7.61 -14.78
CA GLU A 253 10.90 -7.21 -16.16
C GLU A 253 10.54 -8.40 -17.08
N ASN A 254 11.07 -9.60 -16.77
CA ASN A 254 10.91 -10.81 -17.58
C ASN A 254 9.99 -11.89 -16.96
N ARG A 255 9.30 -11.60 -15.85
CA ARG A 255 8.29 -12.51 -15.28
C ARG A 255 6.97 -11.77 -15.01
N PRO A 256 5.82 -12.44 -15.12
CA PRO A 256 4.58 -11.84 -14.64
C PRO A 256 4.76 -11.46 -13.17
N PRO A 257 4.42 -10.22 -12.77
CA PRO A 257 4.48 -9.83 -11.37
C PRO A 257 3.53 -10.73 -10.60
N THR A 258 4.05 -11.44 -9.60
CA THR A 258 3.22 -12.22 -8.67
C THR A 258 3.19 -11.47 -7.35
N ALA A 259 2.01 -10.97 -7.00
CA ALA A 259 1.76 -10.26 -5.76
C ALA A 259 0.81 -11.04 -4.86
N TRP A 260 0.95 -10.84 -3.55
CA TRP A 260 -0.09 -11.17 -2.59
C TRP A 260 -0.39 -9.92 -1.77
N ILE A 261 -1.67 -9.61 -1.64
CA ILE A 261 -2.13 -8.64 -0.65
C ILE A 261 -2.29 -9.42 0.65
N ALA A 262 -1.71 -8.93 1.73
CA ALA A 262 -1.83 -9.58 3.02
C ALA A 262 -2.31 -8.59 4.08
N ARG A 263 -3.35 -8.99 4.80
CA ARG A 263 -3.77 -8.31 6.01
C ARG A 263 -2.80 -8.69 7.12
N VAL A 264 -2.37 -7.70 7.88
CA VAL A 264 -1.44 -7.85 9.01
C VAL A 264 -2.21 -7.61 10.30
N ASP A 265 -2.24 -8.59 11.19
CA ASP A 265 -2.80 -8.39 12.53
C ASP A 265 -1.77 -7.77 13.50
N PRO A 266 -2.19 -7.33 14.70
CA PRO A 266 -1.28 -6.78 15.69
C PRO A 266 -0.15 -7.75 16.09
N GLU A 267 -0.42 -9.05 16.13
CA GLU A 267 0.54 -10.08 16.52
C GLU A 267 1.55 -10.43 15.41
N GLY A 268 1.36 -9.91 14.20
CA GLY A 268 2.21 -10.17 13.03
C GLY A 268 1.77 -11.37 12.20
N ASN A 269 0.57 -11.91 12.43
CA ASN A 269 0.01 -12.94 11.55
C ASN A 269 -0.48 -12.30 10.25
N LEU A 270 -0.37 -13.08 9.17
CA LEU A 270 -0.71 -12.65 7.82
C LEU A 270 -1.89 -13.46 7.28
N GLU A 271 -2.97 -12.78 6.91
CA GLU A 271 -4.06 -13.33 6.11
C GLU A 271 -3.86 -12.91 4.66
N ARG A 272 -3.54 -13.87 3.78
CA ARG A 272 -3.12 -13.60 2.40
C ARG A 272 -4.25 -13.80 1.40
N SER A 273 -4.28 -12.95 0.37
CA SER A 273 -5.06 -13.17 -0.84
C SER A 273 -4.55 -14.38 -1.63
N PRO A 274 -5.29 -14.88 -2.63
CA PRO A 274 -4.73 -15.66 -3.72
C PRO A 274 -3.60 -14.89 -4.45
N ALA A 275 -2.79 -15.63 -5.22
CA ALA A 275 -1.72 -15.03 -6.03
C ALA A 275 -2.31 -14.14 -7.13
N LEU A 276 -1.89 -12.88 -7.16
CA LEU A 276 -2.29 -11.88 -8.15
C LEU A 276 -1.23 -11.79 -9.23
N HIS A 277 -1.61 -12.07 -10.48
CA HIS A 277 -0.74 -11.99 -11.66
C HIS A 277 -0.77 -10.59 -12.29
N ALA A 278 -0.75 -9.57 -11.43
CA ALA A 278 -0.82 -8.17 -11.81
C ALA A 278 -0.03 -7.34 -10.79
N ARG A 279 0.35 -6.14 -11.22
CA ARG A 279 0.93 -5.17 -10.28
C ARG A 279 -0.19 -4.54 -9.46
N VAL A 280 0.02 -4.42 -8.16
CA VAL A 280 -0.97 -3.90 -7.21
C VAL A 280 -0.58 -2.51 -6.71
N ARG A 281 -1.58 -1.64 -6.55
CA ARG A 281 -1.46 -0.31 -5.96
C ARG A 281 -2.61 -0.06 -4.99
N LEU A 282 -2.29 0.63 -3.90
CA LEU A 282 -3.29 1.22 -3.01
C LEU A 282 -3.57 2.64 -3.50
N LEU A 283 -4.83 2.95 -3.77
CA LEU A 283 -5.30 4.29 -4.14
C LEU A 283 -6.38 4.70 -3.13
N GLY A 284 -6.01 5.57 -2.20
CA GLY A 284 -6.90 5.93 -1.09
C GLY A 284 -7.11 4.72 -0.20
N ASP A 285 -8.38 4.35 0.01
CA ASP A 285 -8.77 3.22 0.84
C ASP A 285 -8.99 1.91 0.04
N THR A 286 -8.57 1.88 -1.23
CA THR A 286 -8.95 0.82 -2.17
C THR A 286 -7.76 0.23 -2.93
N PHE A 287 -7.87 -1.05 -3.30
CA PHE A 287 -6.83 -1.80 -3.99
C PHE A 287 -7.13 -1.89 -5.47
N TRP A 288 -6.10 -1.67 -6.28
CA TRP A 288 -6.19 -1.66 -7.73
C TRP A 288 -5.10 -2.52 -8.34
N THR A 289 -5.48 -3.27 -9.36
CA THR A 289 -4.52 -3.90 -10.27
C THR A 289 -4.28 -2.97 -11.44
N TRP A 290 -3.08 -3.07 -12.03
CA TRP A 290 -2.85 -2.55 -13.36
C TRP A 290 -2.07 -3.52 -14.24
N THR A 291 -2.11 -3.29 -15.54
CA THR A 291 -1.31 -4.03 -16.52
C THR A 291 -0.43 -3.06 -17.31
N TYR A 292 0.63 -3.57 -17.94
CA TYR A 292 1.49 -2.77 -18.83
C TYR A 292 0.75 -2.12 -20.00
N ARG A 293 -0.48 -2.54 -20.30
CA ARG A 293 -1.34 -1.94 -21.34
C ARG A 293 -2.18 -0.76 -20.83
N GLY A 294 -1.88 -0.24 -19.64
CA GLY A 294 -2.58 0.91 -19.06
C GLY A 294 -4.01 0.59 -18.63
N LEU A 295 -4.35 -0.68 -18.42
CA LEU A 295 -5.63 -1.07 -17.84
C LEU A 295 -5.50 -1.10 -16.33
N ILE A 296 -6.41 -0.43 -15.63
CA ILE A 296 -6.53 -0.52 -14.18
C ILE A 296 -7.92 -0.99 -13.77
N GLN A 297 -8.00 -1.75 -12.68
CA GLN A 297 -9.29 -2.18 -12.14
C GLN A 297 -9.19 -2.34 -10.63
N ARG A 298 -10.22 -1.88 -9.92
CA ARG A 298 -10.35 -2.11 -8.48
C ARG A 298 -10.54 -3.59 -8.23
N ILE A 299 -9.98 -4.08 -7.14
CA ILE A 299 -10.11 -5.47 -6.71
C ILE A 299 -10.49 -5.55 -5.24
N ASP A 300 -11.14 -6.66 -4.87
CA ASP A 300 -11.24 -7.08 -3.49
C ASP A 300 -9.86 -7.55 -2.99
N PRO A 301 -9.35 -7.04 -1.86
CA PRO A 301 -8.01 -7.36 -1.40
C PRO A 301 -7.85 -8.79 -0.87
N LEU A 302 -8.93 -9.47 -0.47
CA LEU A 302 -8.87 -10.83 0.07
C LEU A 302 -9.12 -11.88 -1.02
N THR A 303 -10.06 -11.64 -1.92
CA THR A 303 -10.38 -12.61 -2.98
C THR A 303 -9.60 -12.36 -4.26
N GLY A 304 -9.14 -11.12 -4.50
CA GLY A 304 -8.56 -10.70 -5.77
C GLY A 304 -9.59 -10.46 -6.87
N GLU A 305 -10.88 -10.63 -6.58
CA GLU A 305 -11.95 -10.49 -7.57
C GLU A 305 -12.11 -9.02 -7.99
N PRO A 306 -12.36 -8.75 -9.28
CA PRO A 306 -12.56 -7.38 -9.75
C PRO A 306 -13.83 -6.74 -9.18
N ILE A 307 -13.74 -5.46 -8.80
CA ILE A 307 -14.85 -4.64 -8.31
C ILE A 307 -15.13 -3.53 -9.31
N GLY A 308 -16.32 -3.52 -9.91
CA GLY A 308 -16.76 -2.44 -10.80
C GLY A 308 -16.00 -2.40 -12.14
N PRO A 309 -16.03 -1.24 -12.83
CA PRO A 309 -15.50 -1.13 -14.18
C PRO A 309 -13.97 -1.17 -14.24
N ALA A 310 -13.44 -1.74 -15.31
CA ALA A 310 -12.05 -1.58 -15.71
C ALA A 310 -11.88 -0.25 -16.45
N TRP A 311 -10.75 0.43 -16.22
CA TRP A 311 -10.44 1.71 -16.82
C TRP A 311 -9.20 1.61 -17.70
N ARG A 312 -9.23 2.28 -18.84
CA ARG A 312 -8.07 2.47 -19.71
C ARG A 312 -7.49 3.85 -19.45
N LEU A 313 -6.26 3.89 -18.96
CA LEU A 313 -5.54 5.12 -18.70
C LEU A 313 -5.29 5.91 -20.00
N PRO A 314 -5.11 7.24 -19.88
CA PRO A 314 -4.75 8.09 -21.02
C PRO A 314 -3.43 7.64 -21.69
N PRO A 315 -3.21 7.96 -22.98
CA PRO A 315 -1.98 7.61 -23.70
C PRO A 315 -0.68 8.11 -23.04
N GLU A 316 -0.78 9.18 -22.24
CA GLU A 316 0.29 9.72 -21.40
C GLU A 316 0.85 8.67 -20.40
N ALA A 317 0.06 7.65 -20.06
CA ALA A 317 0.48 6.46 -19.32
C ALA A 317 1.18 5.45 -20.26
N THR A 318 2.33 5.84 -20.82
CA THR A 318 3.04 5.03 -21.82
C THR A 318 3.47 3.67 -21.26
N PRO A 319 3.30 2.57 -22.01
CA PRO A 319 3.91 1.28 -21.69
C PRO A 319 5.45 1.41 -21.61
N GLY A 320 6.08 0.80 -20.61
CA GLY A 320 7.56 0.83 -20.46
C GLY A 320 8.11 1.89 -19.51
N GLY A 321 7.26 2.63 -18.79
CA GLY A 321 7.64 3.41 -17.61
C GLY A 321 7.75 4.93 -17.84
N GLY A 322 7.54 5.69 -16.77
CA GLY A 322 7.50 7.15 -16.82
C GLY A 322 6.29 7.78 -16.12
N TRP A 323 5.60 7.04 -15.25
CA TRP A 323 4.45 7.55 -14.49
C TRP A 323 4.13 6.71 -13.25
N THR A 324 3.34 7.28 -12.32
CA THR A 324 2.73 6.59 -11.17
C THR A 324 1.28 7.04 -10.98
N LEU A 325 0.49 6.25 -10.25
CA LEU A 325 -0.85 6.62 -9.83
C LEU A 325 -0.89 6.85 -8.32
N ILE A 326 -1.65 7.86 -7.94
CA ILE A 326 -1.94 8.20 -6.55
C ILE A 326 -3.40 8.59 -6.40
N ALA A 327 -3.94 8.54 -5.19
CA ALA A 327 -5.25 9.08 -4.89
C ALA A 327 -5.12 10.51 -4.33
N GLY A 328 -6.14 11.33 -4.54
CA GLY A 328 -6.27 12.65 -3.95
C GLY A 328 -7.62 13.29 -4.26
N GLY A 329 -8.31 13.79 -3.23
CA GLY A 329 -9.61 14.45 -3.41
C GLY A 329 -10.68 13.53 -4.00
N GLY A 330 -10.66 12.24 -3.65
CA GLY A 330 -11.57 11.22 -4.18
C GLY A 330 -11.32 10.76 -5.61
N SER A 331 -10.27 11.28 -6.27
CA SER A 331 -9.91 10.96 -7.65
C SER A 331 -8.54 10.29 -7.74
N ALA A 332 -8.34 9.49 -8.78
CA ALA A 332 -7.01 9.05 -9.17
C ALA A 332 -6.27 10.16 -9.90
N TRP A 333 -4.97 10.29 -9.63
CA TRP A 333 -4.09 11.21 -10.31
C TRP A 333 -2.94 10.45 -10.96
N LEU A 334 -2.75 10.69 -12.25
CA LEU A 334 -1.62 10.19 -13.03
C LEU A 334 -0.48 11.20 -12.94
N VAL A 335 0.59 10.82 -12.25
CA VAL A 335 1.82 11.62 -12.23
C VAL A 335 2.76 11.09 -13.30
N THR A 336 3.03 11.91 -14.31
CA THR A 336 4.01 11.64 -15.37
C THR A 336 5.24 12.54 -15.17
N ARG A 337 6.29 12.39 -15.98
CA ARG A 337 7.50 13.23 -15.86
C ARG A 337 7.23 14.73 -16.01
N ARG A 338 6.29 15.08 -16.87
CA ARG A 338 5.99 16.48 -17.24
C ARG A 338 4.63 16.97 -16.77
N GLN A 339 3.73 16.07 -16.43
CA GLN A 339 2.34 16.43 -16.17
C GLN A 339 1.76 15.63 -15.02
N LEU A 340 0.91 16.28 -14.25
CA LEU A 340 0.00 15.68 -13.31
C LEU A 340 -1.42 15.78 -13.88
N LEU A 341 -2.05 14.63 -14.10
CA LEU A 341 -3.40 14.54 -14.66
C LEU A 341 -4.38 14.06 -13.59
N ARG A 342 -5.45 14.81 -13.34
CA ARG A 342 -6.58 14.30 -12.55
C ARG A 342 -7.48 13.46 -13.44
N LEU A 343 -7.72 12.23 -13.06
CA LEU A 343 -8.59 11.31 -13.78
C LEU A 343 -9.99 11.29 -13.15
N ASP A 344 -11.00 11.01 -13.96
CA ASP A 344 -12.39 10.78 -13.51
C ASP A 344 -12.62 9.40 -12.85
N ILE A 345 -11.54 8.76 -12.43
CA ILE A 345 -11.55 7.46 -11.75
C ILE A 345 -11.76 7.70 -10.25
N PRO A 346 -12.86 7.21 -9.65
CA PRO A 346 -13.10 7.36 -8.22
C PRO A 346 -12.21 6.39 -7.43
N THR A 347 -11.47 6.90 -6.44
CA THR A 347 -10.56 6.08 -5.61
C THR A 347 -11.15 5.66 -4.26
N GLY A 348 -12.38 6.06 -3.96
CA GLY A 348 -13.02 5.81 -2.67
C GLY A 348 -12.48 6.74 -1.57
N GLY A 349 -13.41 7.27 -0.79
CA GLY A 349 -13.26 8.16 0.37
C GLY A 349 -14.63 8.36 0.99
#